data_AF-A0AAE9PYD4-F1
#
_entry.id   AF-A0AAE9PYD4-F1
#
_cell.length_a   1.000
_cell.length_b   1.000
_cell.length_c   1.000
_cell.angle_alpha   90.00
_cell.angle_beta   90.00
_cell.angle_gamma   90.00
#
_symmetry.space_group_name_H-M   'P 1'
#
loop_
_entity.id
_entity.type
_entity.pdbx_description
1 polymer ?
#
loop_
_entity_poly.entity_id
_entity_poly.type
_entity_poly.pdbx_seq_one_letter_code
_entity_poly.pdbx_strand_id
1 'polypeptide(L)'
;MRRAYEGIDDDGDWLYAWKGGLSLLQFNERAAYDFNLNYVIEHLKDYLNGENPADKYRELGYITNPCVWGIRVYDELILDITRIRSGQIEEDNRPFQMIYDHKILMLERIDFMNQTGVLGESNQLKVRYQTIADDALLARNLIIKYSLTKNEDSLKKVEVLIRRIQACEREAIELMIYNLSLVSNITPMGVEEEV
;
A
#
# COMPACT_ATOMS: atom_id res chain seq x y z
N MET A 1 -18.05 -13.79 -25.13
CA MET A 1 -19.03 -12.69 -25.20
C MET A 1 -20.47 -13.16 -25.10
N ARG A 2 -20.96 -14.11 -25.92
CA ARG A 2 -22.36 -14.56 -25.91
C ARG A 2 -22.90 -15.01 -24.54
N ARG A 3 -22.12 -15.80 -23.79
CA ARG A 3 -22.47 -16.28 -22.43
C ARG A 3 -22.59 -15.19 -21.35
N ALA A 4 -21.95 -14.03 -21.54
CA ALA A 4 -22.08 -12.91 -20.60
C ALA A 4 -23.39 -12.13 -20.82
N TYR A 5 -23.89 -12.11 -22.07
CA TYR A 5 -25.18 -11.51 -22.41
C TYR A 5 -26.36 -12.40 -21.99
N GLU A 6 -26.23 -13.72 -22.17
CA GLU A 6 -27.27 -14.70 -21.83
C GLU A 6 -27.47 -14.91 -20.32
N GLY A 7 -26.60 -14.34 -19.47
CA GLY A 7 -26.70 -14.41 -18.01
C GLY A 7 -27.46 -13.24 -17.37
N ILE A 8 -27.92 -12.26 -18.16
CA ILE A 8 -28.63 -11.07 -17.69
C ILE A 8 -30.14 -11.29 -17.89
N ASP A 9 -30.78 -12.05 -17.00
CA ASP A 9 -32.23 -12.37 -17.07
C ASP A 9 -32.95 -12.09 -15.75
N ASP A 10 -32.34 -11.31 -14.86
CA ASP A 10 -32.87 -11.00 -13.52
C ASP A 10 -32.71 -9.51 -13.21
N ASP A 11 -33.75 -8.88 -12.66
CA ASP A 11 -33.86 -7.44 -12.37
C ASP A 11 -32.98 -6.99 -11.17
N GLY A 12 -31.99 -7.81 -10.78
CA GLY A 12 -31.09 -7.55 -9.67
C GLY A 12 -29.97 -6.56 -9.99
N ASP A 13 -29.43 -5.90 -8.97
CA ASP A 13 -28.33 -4.95 -9.11
C ASP A 13 -27.00 -5.67 -9.44
N TRP A 14 -26.64 -5.67 -10.73
CA TRP A 14 -25.45 -6.33 -11.27
C TRP A 14 -24.13 -5.61 -10.97
N LEU A 15 -24.17 -4.32 -10.65
CA LEU A 15 -22.98 -3.47 -10.51
C LEU A 15 -22.18 -3.78 -9.24
N TYR A 16 -22.88 -4.14 -8.17
CA TYR A 16 -22.27 -4.36 -6.85
C TYR A 16 -22.19 -5.84 -6.45
N ALA A 17 -23.00 -6.72 -7.04
CA ALA A 17 -23.10 -8.13 -6.61
C ALA A 17 -22.10 -9.10 -7.28
N TRP A 18 -21.15 -8.62 -8.09
CA TRP A 18 -20.18 -9.45 -8.84
C TRP A 18 -20.81 -10.54 -9.73
N LYS A 19 -22.10 -10.42 -10.05
CA LYS A 19 -22.85 -11.39 -10.88
C LYS A 19 -22.59 -11.25 -12.39
N GLY A 20 -21.68 -10.36 -12.79
CA GLY A 20 -21.36 -10.09 -14.17
C GLY A 20 -22.07 -8.83 -14.67
N GLY A 21 -21.30 -7.77 -14.87
CA GLY A 21 -21.71 -6.53 -15.52
C GLY A 21 -20.53 -5.99 -16.33
N LEU A 22 -20.81 -5.25 -17.39
CA LEU A 22 -19.78 -4.57 -18.17
C LEU A 22 -19.78 -3.08 -17.81
N SER A 23 -18.82 -2.67 -17.00
CA SER A 23 -18.59 -1.25 -16.70
C SER A 23 -17.51 -0.70 -17.63
N LEU A 24 -17.90 0.25 -18.49
CA LEU A 24 -16.96 0.98 -19.34
C LEU A 24 -16.49 2.24 -18.60
N LEU A 25 -15.20 2.31 -18.30
CA LEU A 25 -14.57 3.50 -17.71
C LEU A 25 -13.96 4.33 -18.85
N GLN A 26 -14.22 5.64 -18.83
CA GLN A 26 -13.61 6.61 -19.73
C GLN A 26 -12.90 7.68 -18.89
N PHE A 27 -11.72 8.12 -19.34
CA PHE A 27 -11.02 9.24 -18.72
C PHE A 27 -11.86 10.51 -18.85
N ASN A 28 -12.13 11.17 -17.72
CA ASN A 28 -12.84 12.43 -17.71
C ASN A 28 -11.81 13.57 -17.64
N GLU A 29 -11.49 14.16 -18.80
CA GLU A 29 -10.57 15.30 -18.90
C GLU A 29 -11.03 16.54 -18.12
N ARG A 30 -12.32 16.62 -17.75
CA ARG A 30 -12.89 17.73 -16.98
C ARG A 30 -12.87 17.49 -15.47
N ALA A 31 -12.52 16.30 -15.02
CA ALA A 31 -12.42 16.02 -13.60
C ALA A 31 -11.17 16.71 -13.02
N ALA A 32 -11.37 17.70 -12.16
CA ALA A 32 -10.32 18.23 -11.30
C ALA A 32 -10.32 17.43 -9.99
N TYR A 33 -9.14 17.06 -9.51
CA TYR A 33 -8.96 16.45 -8.19
C TYR A 33 -8.10 17.36 -7.33
N ASP A 34 -8.70 17.86 -6.25
CA ASP A 34 -7.99 18.65 -5.26
C ASP A 34 -7.22 17.71 -4.33
N PHE A 35 -5.89 17.86 -4.31
CA PHE A 35 -5.03 17.05 -3.47
C PHE A 35 -5.33 17.29 -1.98
N ASN A 36 -5.88 16.27 -1.32
CA ASN A 36 -6.26 16.36 0.08
C ASN A 36 -5.15 15.81 1.00
N LEU A 37 -4.39 16.72 1.61
CA LEU A 37 -3.31 16.39 2.54
C LEU A 37 -3.80 15.67 3.80
N ASN A 38 -4.94 16.08 4.37
CA ASN A 38 -5.47 15.46 5.58
C ASN A 38 -5.80 13.98 5.34
N TYR A 39 -6.33 13.67 4.16
CA TYR A 39 -6.60 12.30 3.74
C TYR A 39 -5.29 11.50 3.59
N VAL A 40 -4.23 12.08 3.05
CA VAL A 40 -2.91 11.43 3.01
C VAL A 40 -2.41 11.09 4.41
N ILE A 41 -2.51 12.02 5.37
CA ILE A 41 -2.10 11.80 6.76
C ILE A 41 -2.91 10.67 7.40
N GLU A 42 -4.23 10.65 7.18
CA GLU A 42 -5.11 9.61 7.68
C GLU A 42 -4.75 8.23 7.14
N HIS A 43 -4.55 8.11 5.82
CA HIS A 43 -4.12 6.85 5.19
C HIS A 43 -2.78 6.33 5.71
N LEU A 44 -1.84 7.22 6.00
CA LEU A 44 -0.55 6.84 6.61
C LEU A 44 -0.73 6.33 8.04
N LYS A 45 -1.65 6.90 8.82
CA LYS A 45 -1.99 6.43 10.17
C LYS A 45 -2.68 5.07 10.12
N ASP A 46 -3.65 4.89 9.23
CA ASP A 46 -4.35 3.62 9.03
C ASP A 46 -3.37 2.51 8.68
N TYR A 47 -2.40 2.81 7.79
CA TYR A 47 -1.32 1.90 7.45
C TYR A 47 -0.50 1.48 8.69
N LEU A 48 -0.10 2.44 9.55
CA LEU A 48 0.68 2.15 10.76
C LEU A 48 -0.13 1.36 11.82
N ASN A 49 -1.43 1.60 11.92
CA ASN A 49 -2.31 0.85 12.82
C ASN A 49 -2.69 -0.52 12.23
N GLY A 50 -2.42 -0.73 10.95
CA GLY A 50 -2.82 -1.91 10.20
C GLY A 50 -4.33 -2.01 10.04
N GLU A 51 -5.04 -0.88 10.03
CA GLU A 51 -6.49 -0.81 9.90
C GLU A 51 -6.92 -1.00 8.44
N ASN A 52 -8.12 -1.55 8.24
CA ASN A 52 -8.71 -1.67 6.91
C ASN A 52 -9.34 -0.32 6.52
N PRO A 53 -8.86 0.35 5.46
CA PRO A 53 -9.47 1.61 5.01
C PRO A 53 -10.93 1.44 4.62
N ALA A 54 -11.34 0.24 4.17
CA ALA A 54 -12.72 -0.06 3.79
C ALA A 54 -13.67 -0.20 4.99
N ASP A 55 -13.18 -0.44 6.21
CA ASP A 55 -14.04 -0.53 7.39
C ASP A 55 -14.70 0.83 7.71
N LYS A 56 -14.06 1.94 7.33
CA LYS A 56 -14.62 3.30 7.43
C LYS A 56 -15.78 3.55 6.45
N TYR A 57 -15.85 2.74 5.39
CA TYR A 57 -16.87 2.80 4.35
C TYR A 57 -17.69 1.51 4.28
N ARG A 58 -17.77 0.76 5.40
CA ARG A 58 -18.41 -0.56 5.44
C ARG A 58 -19.89 -0.54 5.05
N GLU A 59 -20.55 0.62 5.18
CA GLU A 59 -21.92 0.84 4.70
C GLU A 59 -22.02 0.79 3.15
N LEU A 60 -20.90 0.97 2.45
CA LEU A 60 -20.78 0.96 0.99
C LEU A 60 -20.10 -0.32 0.44
N GLY A 61 -19.69 -1.25 1.32
CA GLY A 61 -18.83 -2.37 0.97
C GLY A 61 -19.38 -3.75 1.38
N TYR A 62 -18.97 -4.79 0.65
CA TYR A 62 -19.26 -6.18 0.99
C TYR A 62 -18.31 -6.71 2.08
N ILE A 63 -18.75 -7.75 2.78
CA ILE A 63 -17.91 -8.52 3.70
C ILE A 63 -16.79 -9.18 2.88
N THR A 64 -15.58 -8.62 2.95
CA THR A 64 -14.38 -9.28 2.43
C THR A 64 -13.95 -10.39 3.37
N ASN A 65 -13.24 -11.40 2.84
CA ASN A 65 -12.57 -12.40 3.68
C ASN A 65 -11.67 -11.73 4.74
N PRO A 66 -11.40 -12.39 5.87
CA PRO A 66 -10.44 -11.89 6.85
C PRO A 66 -9.09 -11.64 6.17
N CYS A 67 -8.62 -10.39 6.21
CA CYS A 67 -7.35 -9.96 5.62
C CYS A 67 -6.54 -9.16 6.64
N VAL A 68 -5.21 -9.20 6.51
CA VAL A 68 -4.27 -8.39 7.29
C VAL A 68 -3.87 -7.16 6.48
N TRP A 69 -3.81 -6.00 7.13
CA TRP A 69 -3.62 -4.70 6.49
C TRP A 69 -2.42 -3.94 7.05
N GLY A 70 -1.93 -2.99 6.24
CA GLY A 70 -0.90 -2.04 6.62
C GLY A 70 0.40 -2.70 7.09
N ILE A 71 1.01 -2.13 8.14
CA ILE A 71 2.29 -2.59 8.69
C ILE A 71 2.23 -4.01 9.29
N ARG A 72 1.03 -4.54 9.57
CA ARG A 72 0.85 -5.90 10.12
C ARG A 72 1.11 -7.00 9.09
N VAL A 73 1.10 -6.67 7.80
CA VAL A 73 1.43 -7.63 6.71
C VAL A 73 2.83 -8.22 6.88
N TYR A 74 3.76 -7.46 7.45
CA TYR A 74 5.11 -7.94 7.72
C TYR A 74 5.16 -9.07 8.74
N ASP A 75 4.29 -9.04 9.75
CA ASP A 75 4.22 -10.08 10.78
C ASP A 75 3.75 -11.40 10.15
N GLU A 76 2.73 -11.34 9.29
CA GLU A 76 2.26 -12.51 8.53
C GLU A 76 3.35 -13.07 7.61
N LEU A 77 4.15 -12.22 6.95
CA LEU A 77 5.23 -12.70 6.10
C LEU A 77 6.35 -13.38 6.89
N ILE A 78 6.64 -12.90 8.09
CA ILE A 78 7.60 -13.55 8.99
C ILE A 78 7.07 -14.92 9.43
N LEU A 79 5.76 -15.02 9.70
CA LEU A 79 5.11 -16.30 10.00
C LEU A 79 5.18 -17.24 8.79
N ASP A 80 4.89 -16.76 7.59
CA ASP A 80 4.98 -17.56 6.37
C ASP A 80 6.41 -18.02 6.08
N ILE A 81 7.42 -17.18 6.29
CA ILE A 81 8.84 -17.59 6.21
C ILE A 81 9.14 -18.74 7.19
N THR A 82 8.56 -18.69 8.41
CA THR A 82 8.71 -19.76 9.40
C THR A 82 8.01 -21.05 8.94
N ARG A 83 6.81 -20.94 8.38
CA ARG A 83 6.05 -22.07 7.83
C ARG A 83 6.78 -22.71 6.65
N ILE A 84 7.32 -21.91 5.72
CA ILE A 84 8.16 -22.36 4.60
C ILE A 84 9.36 -23.16 5.12
N ARG A 85 10.09 -22.61 6.11
CA ARG A 85 11.25 -23.27 6.72
C ARG A 85 10.90 -24.63 7.36
N SER A 86 9.70 -24.74 7.93
CA SER A 86 9.20 -25.99 8.52
C SER A 86 8.58 -26.96 7.52
N GLY A 87 8.49 -26.58 6.24
CA GLY A 87 7.86 -27.38 5.18
C GLY A 87 6.32 -27.44 5.27
N GLN A 88 5.68 -26.53 6.02
CA GLN A 88 4.22 -26.49 6.17
C GLN A 88 3.51 -25.89 4.95
N ILE A 89 4.17 -24.96 4.27
CA ILE A 89 3.69 -24.31 3.05
C ILE A 89 4.82 -24.20 2.03
N GLU A 90 4.47 -24.09 0.76
CA GLU A 90 5.42 -23.77 -0.31
C GLU A 90 5.72 -22.26 -0.34
N GLU A 91 6.87 -21.89 -0.90
CA GLU A 91 7.21 -20.49 -1.04
C GLU A 91 6.35 -19.76 -2.09
N ASP A 92 5.90 -18.56 -1.73
CA ASP A 92 5.20 -17.65 -2.63
C ASP A 92 5.99 -16.35 -2.76
N ASN A 93 6.35 -15.98 -3.99
CA ASN A 93 7.12 -14.76 -4.27
C ASN A 93 6.23 -13.53 -4.46
N ARG A 94 4.92 -13.68 -4.68
CA ARG A 94 4.00 -12.58 -4.98
C ARG A 94 3.92 -11.57 -3.84
N PRO A 95 3.83 -11.95 -2.55
CA PRO A 95 3.79 -10.97 -1.47
C PRO A 95 5.03 -10.08 -1.39
N PHE A 96 6.21 -10.64 -1.69
CA PHE A 96 7.46 -9.88 -1.72
C PHE A 96 7.52 -8.88 -2.88
N GLN A 97 6.95 -9.24 -4.03
CA GLN A 97 6.78 -8.29 -5.15
C GLN A 97 5.84 -7.15 -4.76
N MET A 98 4.69 -7.47 -4.13
CA MET A 98 3.73 -6.45 -3.68
C MET A 98 4.35 -5.46 -2.68
N ILE A 99 5.21 -5.93 -1.77
CA ILE A 99 5.96 -5.05 -0.87
C ILE A 99 6.87 -4.11 -1.64
N TYR A 100 7.64 -4.63 -2.60
CA TYR A 100 8.53 -3.82 -3.40
C TYR A 100 7.77 -2.75 -4.18
N ASP A 101 6.69 -3.14 -4.87
CA ASP A 101 5.84 -2.22 -5.64
C ASP A 101 5.26 -1.13 -4.74
N HIS A 102 4.84 -1.48 -3.52
CA HIS A 102 4.42 -0.50 -2.53
C HIS A 102 5.53 0.50 -2.18
N LYS A 103 6.81 0.08 -2.08
CA LYS A 103 7.91 1.02 -1.76
C LYS A 103 8.19 1.97 -2.92
N ILE A 104 8.10 1.48 -4.15
CA ILE A 104 8.22 2.34 -5.34
C ILE A 104 7.08 3.37 -5.35
N LEU A 105 5.84 2.95 -5.10
CA LEU A 105 4.71 3.88 -5.00
C LEU A 105 4.92 4.92 -3.88
N MET A 106 5.45 4.52 -2.72
CA MET A 106 5.74 5.45 -1.62
C MET A 106 6.82 6.47 -1.99
N LEU A 107 7.84 6.08 -2.75
CA LEU A 107 8.86 7.00 -3.27
C LEU A 107 8.24 8.01 -4.24
N GLU A 108 7.40 7.57 -5.16
CA GLU A 108 6.70 8.47 -6.10
C GLU A 108 5.79 9.45 -5.35
N ARG A 109 5.09 9.00 -4.31
CA ARG A 109 4.28 9.85 -3.43
C ARG A 109 5.13 10.90 -2.71
N ILE A 110 6.29 10.51 -2.18
CA ILE A 110 7.24 11.44 -1.54
C ILE A 110 7.74 12.47 -2.56
N ASP A 111 8.07 12.04 -3.77
CA ASP A 111 8.53 12.94 -4.83
C ASP A 111 7.46 13.94 -5.25
N PHE A 112 6.22 13.49 -5.42
CA PHE A 112 5.09 14.37 -5.68
C PHE A 112 4.90 15.41 -4.57
N MET A 113 4.91 14.99 -3.31
CA MET A 113 4.75 15.88 -2.16
C MET A 113 5.93 16.85 -1.97
N ASN A 114 7.14 16.47 -2.39
CA ASN A 114 8.30 17.36 -2.43
C ASN A 114 8.15 18.43 -3.52
N GLN A 115 7.78 18.02 -4.74
CA GLN A 115 7.61 18.92 -5.90
C GLN A 115 6.49 19.95 -5.69
N THR A 116 5.45 19.57 -4.96
CA THR A 116 4.33 20.46 -4.59
C THR A 116 4.62 21.32 -3.35
N GLY A 117 5.80 21.18 -2.73
CA GLY A 117 6.22 21.95 -1.55
C GLY A 117 5.58 21.50 -0.24
N VAL A 118 4.76 20.45 -0.26
CA VAL A 118 3.98 19.95 0.89
C VAL A 118 4.87 19.30 1.96
N LEU A 119 5.98 18.66 1.57
CA LEU A 119 6.92 18.02 2.49
C LEU A 119 8.12 18.91 2.88
N GLY A 120 8.30 20.07 2.24
CA GLY A 120 9.55 20.84 2.29
C GLY A 120 10.74 20.08 1.66
N GLU A 121 11.97 20.61 1.76
CA GLU A 121 13.19 19.90 1.31
C GLU A 121 13.46 18.65 2.17
N SER A 122 12.74 17.58 1.89
CA SER A 122 12.72 16.32 2.64
C SER A 122 13.71 15.30 2.05
N ASN A 123 14.90 15.77 1.67
CA ASN A 123 15.96 14.92 1.10
C ASN A 123 16.30 13.73 2.01
N GLN A 124 16.23 13.90 3.33
CA GLN A 124 16.48 12.82 4.28
C GLN A 124 15.40 11.72 4.24
N LEU A 125 14.11 12.07 4.10
CA LEU A 125 13.04 11.07 4.04
C LEU A 125 13.13 10.26 2.75
N LYS A 126 13.38 10.93 1.62
CA LYS A 126 13.56 10.26 0.33
C LYS A 126 14.70 9.25 0.37
N VAL A 127 15.87 9.64 0.90
CA VAL A 127 17.02 8.74 1.05
C VAL A 127 16.70 7.54 1.95
N ARG A 128 15.99 7.76 3.07
CA ARG A 128 15.54 6.68 3.96
C ARG A 128 14.61 5.72 3.23
N TYR A 129 13.61 6.23 2.52
CA TYR A 129 12.67 5.39 1.77
C TYR A 129 13.32 4.66 0.59
N GLN A 130 14.33 5.26 -0.05
CA GLN A 130 15.10 4.58 -1.09
C GLN A 130 15.81 3.36 -0.53
N THR A 131 16.44 3.51 0.65
CA THR A 131 17.09 2.38 1.34
C THR A 131 16.08 1.26 1.64
N ILE A 132 14.86 1.61 2.07
CA ILE A 132 13.78 0.64 2.32
C ILE A 132 13.37 -0.08 1.03
N ALA A 133 13.24 0.65 -0.08
CA ALA A 133 12.91 0.08 -1.39
C ALA A 133 14.01 -0.88 -1.90
N ASP A 134 15.27 -0.53 -1.69
CA ASP A 134 16.42 -1.35 -2.07
C ASP A 134 16.48 -2.65 -1.24
N ASP A 135 16.23 -2.55 0.07
CA ASP A 135 16.11 -3.73 0.95
C ASP A 135 14.93 -4.62 0.53
N ALA A 136 13.79 -4.05 0.13
CA ALA A 136 12.63 -4.79 -0.37
C ALA A 136 12.93 -5.51 -1.69
N LEU A 137 13.63 -4.86 -2.62
CA LEU A 137 14.09 -5.47 -3.86
C LEU A 137 15.04 -6.64 -3.59
N LEU A 138 15.95 -6.47 -2.63
CA LEU A 138 16.88 -7.52 -2.21
C LEU A 138 16.13 -8.71 -1.61
N ALA A 139 15.15 -8.48 -0.73
CA ALA A 139 14.31 -9.53 -0.16
C ALA A 139 13.55 -10.30 -1.26
N ARG A 140 12.94 -9.58 -2.21
CA ARG A 140 12.24 -10.16 -3.37
C ARG A 140 13.16 -11.01 -4.24
N ASN A 141 14.40 -10.58 -4.48
CA ASN A 141 15.35 -11.36 -5.26
C ASN A 141 15.87 -12.59 -4.50
N LEU A 142 16.03 -12.48 -3.18
CA LEU A 142 16.44 -13.60 -2.33
C LEU A 142 15.37 -14.68 -2.21
N ILE A 143 14.07 -14.34 -2.16
CA ILE A 143 13.01 -15.37 -2.14
C ILE A 143 12.95 -16.13 -3.47
N ILE A 144 13.17 -15.46 -4.60
CA ILE A 144 13.28 -16.13 -5.91
C ILE A 144 14.53 -17.00 -5.99
N LYS A 145 15.65 -16.52 -5.45
CA LYS A 145 16.85 -17.35 -5.33
C LYS A 145 16.57 -18.58 -4.45
N TYR A 146 15.84 -18.42 -3.36
CA TYR A 146 15.43 -19.53 -2.51
C TYR A 146 14.55 -20.53 -3.27
N SER A 147 13.55 -20.10 -4.04
CA SER A 147 12.68 -21.03 -4.77
C SER A 147 13.46 -21.90 -5.77
N LEU A 148 14.52 -21.36 -6.37
CA LEU A 148 15.39 -22.08 -7.31
C LEU A 148 16.45 -22.97 -6.64
N THR A 149 17.01 -22.54 -5.50
CA THR A 149 18.19 -23.20 -4.90
C THR A 149 17.88 -23.96 -3.62
N LYS A 150 16.74 -23.68 -2.98
CA LYS A 150 16.36 -24.12 -1.63
C LYS A 150 17.44 -23.86 -0.56
N ASN A 151 18.26 -22.83 -0.78
CA ASN A 151 19.31 -22.46 0.16
C ASN A 151 18.73 -21.68 1.34
N GLU A 152 18.66 -22.32 2.50
CA GLU A 152 18.15 -21.78 3.76
C GLU A 152 18.80 -20.46 4.21
N ASP A 153 20.06 -20.19 3.85
CA ASP A 153 20.70 -18.92 4.19
C ASP A 153 20.09 -17.75 3.40
N SER A 154 19.53 -18.00 2.22
CA SER A 154 18.75 -16.98 1.50
C SER A 154 17.48 -16.65 2.26
N LEU A 155 16.77 -17.67 2.76
CA LEU A 155 15.53 -17.49 3.52
C LEU A 155 15.75 -16.78 4.86
N LYS A 156 16.83 -17.10 5.59
CA LYS A 156 17.23 -16.38 6.80
C LYS A 156 17.50 -14.89 6.53
N LYS A 157 18.17 -14.58 5.41
CA LYS A 157 18.44 -13.18 5.01
C LYS A 157 17.15 -12.44 4.67
N VAL A 158 16.19 -13.11 4.00
CA VAL A 158 14.86 -12.54 3.75
C VAL A 158 14.19 -12.17 5.07
N GLU A 159 14.18 -13.06 6.07
CA GLU A 159 13.57 -12.77 7.38
C GLU A 159 14.17 -11.52 8.04
N VAL A 160 15.51 -11.41 8.04
CA VAL A 160 16.22 -10.24 8.60
C VAL A 160 15.86 -8.95 7.85
N LEU A 161 15.80 -9.00 6.51
CA LEU A 161 15.43 -7.85 5.69
C LEU A 161 13.99 -7.42 5.95
N ILE A 162 13.04 -8.36 6.02
CA ILE A 162 11.62 -8.06 6.28
C ILE A 162 11.44 -7.36 7.63
N ARG A 163 12.10 -7.83 8.69
CA ARG A 163 12.08 -7.17 10.01
C ARG A 163 12.69 -5.76 9.96
N ARG A 164 13.81 -5.60 9.25
CA ARG A 164 14.47 -4.29 9.09
C ARG A 164 13.58 -3.31 8.31
N ILE A 165 12.98 -3.76 7.21
CA ILE A 165 12.03 -2.98 6.39
C ILE A 165 10.88 -2.51 7.26
N GLN A 166 10.24 -3.40 8.02
CA GLN A 166 9.12 -3.07 8.90
C GLN A 166 9.49 -1.98 9.92
N ALA A 167 10.65 -2.12 10.58
CA ALA A 167 11.12 -1.15 11.58
C ALA A 167 11.45 0.21 10.93
N CYS A 168 12.25 0.22 9.86
CA CYS A 168 12.64 1.45 9.18
C CYS A 168 11.45 2.17 8.54
N GLU A 169 10.48 1.43 7.99
CA GLU A 169 9.29 2.00 7.39
C GLU A 169 8.38 2.64 8.44
N ARG A 170 8.20 2.01 9.60
CA ARG A 170 7.47 2.60 10.72
C ARG A 170 8.05 3.97 11.08
N GLU A 171 9.36 4.04 11.32
CA GLU A 171 10.05 5.29 11.65
C GLU A 171 9.91 6.34 10.53
N ALA A 172 10.04 5.93 9.27
CA ALA A 172 9.95 6.83 8.12
C ALA A 172 8.53 7.39 7.94
N ILE A 173 7.49 6.57 8.15
CA ILE A 173 6.10 7.02 8.08
C ILE A 173 5.75 7.92 9.27
N GLU A 174 6.20 7.60 10.48
CA GLU A 174 6.02 8.46 11.65
C GLU A 174 6.65 9.85 11.43
N LEU A 175 7.87 9.89 10.89
CA LEU A 175 8.53 11.15 10.51
C LEU A 175 7.76 11.90 9.42
N MET A 176 7.25 11.20 8.41
CA MET A 176 6.44 11.79 7.35
C MET A 176 5.15 12.39 7.90
N ILE A 177 4.41 11.66 8.74
CA ILE A 177 3.19 12.15 9.39
C ILE A 177 3.50 13.41 10.20
N TYR A 178 4.60 13.41 10.97
CA TYR A 178 5.02 14.57 11.74
C TYR A 178 5.26 15.79 10.83
N ASN A 179 6.07 15.64 9.77
CA ASN A 179 6.36 16.72 8.83
C ASN A 179 5.09 17.27 8.16
N LEU A 180 4.20 16.38 7.72
CA LEU A 180 2.94 16.76 7.07
C LEU A 180 1.98 17.47 8.04
N SER A 181 1.95 17.05 9.30
CA SER A 181 1.08 17.65 10.33
C SER A 181 1.54 19.07 10.71
N LEU A 182 2.83 19.39 10.59
CA LEU A 182 3.32 20.75 10.77
C LEU A 182 2.78 21.68 9.69
N VAL A 183 2.73 21.21 8.44
CA VAL A 183 2.24 21.99 7.30
C VAL A 183 0.72 22.18 7.34
N SER A 184 -0.05 21.16 7.72
CA SER A 184 -1.51 21.28 7.87
C SER A 184 -1.93 22.29 8.94
N ASN A 185 -1.12 22.46 10.00
CA ASN A 185 -1.39 23.44 11.06
C ASN A 185 -1.03 24.89 10.67
N ILE A 186 -0.30 25.09 9.57
CA ILE A 186 0.14 26.42 9.09
C ILE A 186 -0.82 26.96 8.01
N THR A 187 -1.78 26.17 7.53
CA THR A 187 -2.81 26.63 6.58
C THR A 187 -4.09 27.02 7.34
N PRO A 188 -4.25 28.27 7.83
CA PRO A 188 -5.58 28.77 8.15
C PRO A 188 -6.35 28.91 6.84
N MET A 189 -7.64 28.57 6.90
CA MET A 189 -8.66 28.84 5.89
C MET A 189 -8.40 30.16 5.15
N GLY A 190 -7.92 30.07 3.92
CA GLY A 190 -8.05 31.14 2.93
C GLY A 190 -9.50 31.16 2.46
N VAL A 191 -10.39 31.73 3.28
CA VAL A 191 -11.64 32.31 2.79
C VAL A 191 -11.36 33.79 2.63
N GLU A 192 -10.71 34.16 1.52
CA GLU A 192 -10.90 35.50 0.96
C GLU A 192 -12.17 35.41 0.10
N GLU A 193 -13.31 35.70 0.72
CA GLU A 193 -14.49 36.16 -0.03
C GLU A 193 -14.23 37.63 -0.42
N GLU A 194 -13.76 37.85 -1.65
CA GLU A 194 -14.03 39.07 -2.40
C GLU A 194 -14.84 38.68 -3.64
N VAL A 195 -16.15 38.97 -3.64
CA VAL A 195 -16.84 40.00 -4.45
C VAL A 195 -18.23 40.24 -3.86
#